data_AF-A0A7X9A3Q5-F1
#
_entry.id   AF-A0A7X9A3Q5-F1
#
_cell.length_a   1.000
_cell.length_b   1.000
_cell.length_c   1.000
_cell.angle_alpha   90.00
_cell.angle_beta   90.00
_cell.angle_gamma   90.00
#
_symmetry.space_group_name_H-M   'P 1'
#
loop_
_entity.id
_entity.type
_entity.pdbx_description
1 polymer ?
#
loop_
_entity_poly.entity_id
_entity_poly.type
_entity_poly.pdbx_seq_one_letter_code
_entity_poly.pdbx_strand_id
1 'polypeptide(L)'
;FLDNEAKINFITNYPEHVTDLHLYLLLEHVPQEANIFLLSILEDNKKIIERIQALRNEISLPLEGKDLLQIGIAPGPIIGKILTELEEEVLRGNITSKKEAIEWVKLNYKS
;
A
#
# COMPACT_ATOMS: atom_id res chain seq x y z
N PHE A 1 -8.10 14.58 9.71
CA PHE A 1 -6.62 14.56 9.65
C PHE A 1 -6.12 14.50 11.08
N LEU A 2 -5.46 13.42 11.48
CA LEU A 2 -4.85 13.33 12.81
C LEU A 2 -3.69 14.33 12.90
N ASP A 3 -3.61 15.02 14.04
CA ASP A 3 -2.49 15.87 14.41
C ASP A 3 -1.17 15.09 14.36
N ASN A 4 -0.07 15.78 14.04
CA ASN A 4 1.25 15.18 13.91
C ASN A 4 1.75 14.58 15.22
N GLU A 5 1.36 15.14 16.37
CA GLU A 5 1.67 14.60 17.69
C GLU A 5 0.91 13.29 17.96
N ALA A 6 -0.35 13.20 17.49
CA ALA A 6 -1.14 11.96 17.56
C ALA A 6 -0.59 10.86 16.65
N LYS A 7 -0.04 11.21 15.47
CA LYS A 7 0.65 10.27 14.60
C LYS A 7 1.94 9.74 15.22
N ILE A 8 2.74 10.63 15.83
CA ILE A 8 3.98 10.23 16.52
C ILE A 8 3.66 9.30 17.69
N ASN A 9 2.72 9.65 18.57
CA ASN A 9 2.35 8.79 19.70
C ASN A 9 1.76 7.43 19.29
N PHE A 10 1.05 7.38 18.17
CA PHE A 10 0.58 6.12 17.57
C PHE A 10 1.75 5.25 17.10
N ILE A 11 2.79 5.88 16.54
CA ILE A 11 4.01 5.21 16.10
C ILE A 11 4.85 4.69 17.29
N THR A 12 4.98 5.46 18.37
CA THR A 12 5.86 5.10 19.48
C THR A 12 5.27 4.04 20.42
N ASN A 13 3.94 3.92 20.50
CA ASN A 13 3.24 2.99 21.42
C ASN A 13 2.59 1.80 20.69
N TYR A 14 3.11 1.42 19.52
CA TYR A 14 2.41 0.52 18.60
C TYR A 14 2.05 -0.85 19.22
N PRO A 15 0.77 -1.27 19.19
CA PRO A 15 0.38 -2.64 19.55
C PRO A 15 0.91 -3.67 18.53
N GLU A 16 1.05 -4.93 18.95
CA GLU A 16 1.62 -6.08 18.19
C GLU A 16 1.01 -6.37 16.79
N HIS A 17 0.01 -5.61 16.32
CA HIS A 17 -0.75 -5.89 15.09
C HIS A 17 -0.76 -4.72 14.11
N VAL A 18 0.42 -4.22 13.76
CA VAL A 18 0.56 -3.32 12.60
C VAL A 18 0.55 -4.14 11.33
N THR A 19 -0.49 -3.96 10.52
CA THR A 19 -0.55 -4.56 9.18
C THR A 19 0.28 -3.75 8.18
N ASP A 20 0.75 -4.41 7.13
CA ASP A 20 1.58 -3.79 6.09
C ASP A 20 0.91 -2.57 5.43
N LEU A 21 -0.43 -2.57 5.34
CA LEU A 21 -1.23 -1.43 4.91
C LEU A 21 -0.99 -0.17 5.77
N HIS A 22 -0.92 -0.30 7.10
CA HIS A 22 -0.71 0.86 7.98
C HIS A 22 0.70 1.44 7.80
N LEU A 23 1.71 0.59 7.58
CA LEU A 23 3.07 1.03 7.28
C LEU A 23 3.16 1.69 5.89
N TYR A 24 2.43 1.17 4.90
CA TYR A 24 2.40 1.73 3.55
C TYR A 24 1.71 3.10 3.50
N LEU A 25 0.52 3.24 4.10
CA LEU A 25 -0.25 4.49 4.15
C LEU A 25 0.51 5.62 4.87
N LEU A 26 1.34 5.29 5.87
CA LEU A 26 2.23 6.26 6.52
C LEU A 26 3.29 6.83 5.57
N LEU A 27 3.61 6.15 4.48
CA LEU A 27 4.71 6.50 3.57
C LEU A 27 4.24 7.05 2.23
N GLU A 28 3.03 6.69 1.78
CA GLU A 28 2.48 7.04 0.47
C GLU A 28 2.33 8.56 0.27
N HIS A 29 2.13 9.32 1.35
CA HIS A 29 1.88 10.78 1.30
C HIS A 29 3.00 11.61 1.94
N VAL A 30 4.12 10.98 2.28
CA VAL A 30 5.25 11.65 2.93
C VAL A 30 6.31 11.96 1.88
N PRO A 31 6.70 13.24 1.69
CA PRO A 31 7.83 13.61 0.84
C PRO A 31 9.07 12.78 1.19
N GLN A 32 9.90 12.46 0.18
CA GLN A 32 11.03 11.54 0.35
C GLN A 32 12.00 11.99 1.47
N GLU A 33 12.08 13.30 1.69
CA GLU A 33 12.86 13.96 2.73
C GLU A 33 12.28 13.75 4.13
N ALA A 34 10.95 13.79 4.26
CA ALA A 34 10.26 13.51 5.52
C ALA A 34 10.26 12.01 5.87
N ASN A 35 10.47 11.14 4.87
CA ASN A 35 10.71 9.71 5.08
C ASN A 35 12.02 9.47 5.83
N ILE A 36 13.10 10.20 5.49
CA ILE A 36 14.38 10.11 6.23
C ILE A 36 14.19 10.53 7.70
N PHE A 37 13.42 11.60 7.93
CA PHE A 37 13.11 12.05 9.29
C PHE A 37 12.30 11.01 10.08
N LEU A 38 11.26 10.43 9.49
CA LEU A 38 10.48 9.35 10.12
C LEU A 38 11.33 8.10 10.37
N LEU A 39 12.20 7.71 9.44
CA LEU A 39 13.15 6.61 9.61
C LEU A 39 14.18 6.92 10.73
N SER A 40 14.59 8.18 10.88
CA SER A 40 15.50 8.61 11.97
C SER A 40 14.83 8.55 13.34
N ILE A 41 13.53 8.86 13.43
CA ILE A 41 12.74 8.68 14.67
C ILE A 41 12.60 7.19 15.03
N LEU A 42 12.64 6.32 14.02
CA LEU A 42 12.53 4.87 14.16
C LEU A 42 13.90 4.18 14.31
N GLU A 43 15.00 4.91 14.54
CA GLU A 43 16.38 4.39 14.53
C GLU A 43 16.61 3.19 15.46
N ASP A 44 15.90 3.10 16.58
CA ASP A 44 15.99 1.95 17.51
C ASP A 44 15.15 0.73 17.05
N ASN A 45 14.39 0.85 15.97
CA ASN A 45 13.49 -0.19 15.47
C ASN A 45 13.90 -0.66 14.06
N LYS A 46 15.15 -1.14 13.95
CA LYS A 46 15.75 -1.72 12.75
C LYS A 46 14.81 -2.68 11.99
N LYS A 47 13.98 -3.45 12.70
CA LYS A 47 12.98 -4.35 12.11
C LYS A 47 11.91 -3.63 11.29
N ILE A 48 11.43 -2.48 11.77
CA ILE A 48 10.42 -1.68 11.05
C ILE A 48 11.05 -1.07 9.79
N ILE A 49 12.29 -0.58 9.89
CA ILE A 49 13.03 -0.03 8.73
C ILE A 49 13.25 -1.10 7.66
N GLU A 50 13.74 -2.29 8.05
CA GLU A 50 13.91 -3.43 7.14
C GLU A 50 12.57 -3.85 6.53
N ARG A 51 11.48 -3.85 7.31
CA ARG A 51 10.14 -4.19 6.80
C ARG A 51 9.62 -3.14 5.81
N ILE A 52 9.79 -1.86 6.08
CA ILE A 52 9.40 -0.77 5.16
C ILE A 52 10.16 -0.87 3.83
N GLN A 53 11.47 -1.16 3.89
CA GLN A 53 12.28 -1.36 2.69
C GLN A 53 11.86 -2.61 1.91
N ALA A 54 11.55 -3.71 2.62
CA ALA A 54 11.03 -4.93 2.00
C ALA A 54 9.69 -4.67 1.31
N LEU A 55 8.74 -4.00 1.98
CA LEU A 55 7.45 -3.63 1.38
C LEU A 55 7.62 -2.81 0.11
N ARG A 56 8.52 -1.82 0.11
CA ARG A 56 8.83 -1.02 -1.09
C ARG A 56 9.38 -1.85 -2.26
N ASN A 57 10.10 -2.93 -1.99
CA ASN A 57 10.71 -3.77 -3.01
C ASN A 57 9.81 -4.96 -3.43
N GLU A 58 8.89 -5.38 -2.56
CA GLU A 58 8.06 -6.58 -2.72
C GLU A 58 6.64 -6.27 -3.23
N ILE A 59 6.13 -5.06 -3.03
CA ILE A 59 4.82 -4.66 -3.53
C ILE A 59 4.94 -4.38 -5.04
N SER A 60 4.90 -5.46 -5.82
CA SER A 60 4.53 -5.41 -7.22
C SER A 60 3.07 -5.78 -7.31
N LEU A 61 2.25 -4.87 -7.84
CA LEU A 61 0.86 -5.21 -8.17
C LEU A 61 0.83 -6.46 -9.07
N PRO A 62 -0.08 -7.43 -8.81
CA PRO A 62 -0.24 -8.59 -9.67
C PRO A 62 -0.76 -8.26 -11.07
N LEU A 63 -1.25 -7.02 -11.27
CA LEU A 63 -1.77 -6.49 -12.52
C LEU A 63 -1.16 -5.13 -12.83
N GLU A 64 -0.88 -4.94 -14.11
CA GLU A 64 -0.53 -3.63 -14.67
C GLU A 64 -1.72 -3.03 -15.43
N GLY A 65 -1.67 -1.73 -15.75
CA GLY A 65 -2.72 -1.07 -16.55
C GLY A 65 -3.02 -1.77 -17.89
N LYS A 66 -2.00 -2.38 -18.52
CA LYS A 66 -2.18 -3.16 -19.76
C LYS A 66 -3.03 -4.42 -19.55
N ASP A 67 -2.94 -5.06 -18.39
CA ASP A 67 -3.75 -6.24 -18.06
C ASP A 67 -5.22 -5.83 -17.89
N LEU A 68 -5.49 -4.66 -17.29
CA LEU A 68 -6.85 -4.12 -17.14
C LEU A 68 -7.52 -3.87 -18.50
N LEU A 69 -6.77 -3.34 -19.47
CA LEU A 69 -7.26 -3.18 -20.85
C LEU A 69 -7.62 -4.54 -21.48
N GLN A 70 -6.78 -5.56 -21.30
CA GLN A 70 -7.00 -6.90 -21.86
C GLN A 70 -8.25 -7.58 -21.28
N ILE A 71 -8.60 -7.33 -20.01
CA ILE A 71 -9.82 -7.88 -19.39
C ILE A 71 -11.07 -7.05 -19.68
N GLY A 72 -10.95 -5.97 -20.47
CA GLY A 72 -12.07 -5.19 -21.00
C GLY A 72 -12.38 -3.90 -20.23
N ILE A 73 -11.48 -3.41 -19.38
CA ILE A 73 -11.64 -2.09 -18.74
C ILE A 73 -11.30 -1.00 -19.77
N ALA A 74 -12.16 0.02 -19.85
CA ALA A 74 -11.93 1.15 -20.75
C ALA A 74 -10.73 2.00 -20.29
N PRO A 75 -9.93 2.55 -21.22
CA PRO A 75 -8.85 3.46 -20.88
C PRO A 75 -9.38 4.74 -20.23
N GLY A 76 -8.69 5.23 -19.20
CA GLY A 76 -9.02 6.49 -18.54
C GLY A 76 -8.66 6.49 -17.04
N PRO A 77 -9.10 7.52 -16.29
CA PRO A 77 -8.81 7.67 -14.86
C PRO A 77 -9.25 6.46 -14.00
N ILE A 78 -10.22 5.68 -14.50
CA ILE A 78 -10.69 4.46 -13.85
C ILE A 78 -9.59 3.41 -13.67
N ILE A 79 -8.62 3.35 -14.58
CA ILE A 79 -7.48 2.43 -14.46
C ILE A 79 -6.66 2.75 -13.21
N GLY A 80 -6.35 4.03 -12.99
CA GLY A 80 -5.61 4.46 -11.80
C GLY A 80 -6.36 4.12 -10.52
N LYS A 81 -7.68 4.41 -10.49
CA LYS A 81 -8.54 4.04 -9.36
C LYS A 81 -8.52 2.54 -9.06
N ILE A 82 -8.68 1.70 -10.08
CA ILE A 82 -8.65 0.24 -9.92
C ILE A 82 -7.30 -0.23 -9.38
N LEU A 83 -6.19 0.30 -9.91
CA LEU A 83 -4.85 -0.09 -9.46
C LEU A 83 -4.59 0.32 -8.01
N THR A 84 -5.01 1.52 -7.59
CA THR A 84 -4.90 1.97 -6.20
C THR A 84 -5.71 1.08 -5.25
N GLU A 85 -6.98 0.80 -5.56
CA GLU A 85 -7.79 -0.07 -4.69
C GLU A 85 -7.27 -1.52 -4.68
N LEU A 86 -6.76 -2.02 -5.82
CA LEU A 86 -6.14 -3.33 -5.89
C LEU A 86 -4.87 -3.40 -5.02
N GLU A 87 -4.09 -2.33 -4.97
CA GLU A 87 -2.89 -2.21 -4.13
C GLU A 87 -3.24 -2.30 -2.65
N GLU A 88 -4.30 -1.63 -2.22
CA GLU A 88 -4.81 -1.73 -0.85
C GLU A 88 -5.20 -3.16 -0.49
N GLU A 89 -5.88 -3.89 -1.39
CA GLU A 89 -6.29 -5.28 -1.16
C GLU A 89 -5.10 -6.24 -1.11
N VAL A 90 -4.06 -6.00 -1.91
CA VAL A 90 -2.79 -6.75 -1.84
C VAL A 90 -2.07 -6.48 -0.53
N LEU A 91 -2.02 -5.22 -0.09
CA LEU A 91 -1.42 -4.80 1.18
C LEU A 91 -2.16 -5.35 2.41
N ARG A 92 -3.47 -5.57 2.30
CA ARG A 92 -4.27 -6.25 3.34
C ARG A 92 -4.03 -7.77 3.36
N GLY A 93 -3.39 -8.33 2.33
CA GLY A 93 -3.22 -9.77 2.15
C GLY A 93 -4.47 -10.47 1.62
N ASN A 94 -5.49 -9.72 1.16
CA ASN A 94 -6.72 -10.27 0.60
C ASN A 94 -6.51 -10.82 -0.82
N ILE A 95 -5.52 -10.26 -1.54
CA ILE A 95 -5.15 -10.65 -2.89
C ILE A 95 -3.66 -10.92 -2.92
N THR A 96 -3.30 -12.15 -3.29
CA THR A 96 -1.91 -12.61 -3.32
C THR A 96 -1.47 -13.07 -4.70
N SER A 97 -2.41 -13.21 -5.64
CA SER A 97 -2.15 -13.73 -6.97
C SER A 97 -2.79 -12.91 -8.09
N LYS A 98 -2.20 -13.01 -9.29
CA LYS A 98 -2.75 -12.41 -10.51
C LYS A 98 -4.18 -12.90 -10.82
N LYS A 99 -4.49 -14.15 -10.49
CA LYS A 99 -5.84 -14.72 -10.70
C LYS A 99 -6.87 -14.06 -9.78
N GLU A 100 -6.58 -13.97 -8.49
CA GLU A 100 -7.43 -13.30 -7.50
C GLU A 100 -7.64 -11.83 -7.86
N ALA A 101 -6.58 -11.14 -8.29
CA ALA A 101 -6.67 -9.76 -8.76
C ALA A 101 -7.64 -9.61 -9.94
N ILE A 102 -7.59 -10.49 -10.94
CA ILE A 102 -8.51 -10.46 -12.09
C ILE A 102 -9.95 -10.72 -11.65
N GLU A 103 -10.18 -11.69 -10.77
CA GLU A 103 -11.51 -12.02 -10.25
C GLU A 103 -12.10 -10.84 -9.47
N TRP A 104 -11.29 -10.23 -8.60
CA TRP A 104 -11.66 -9.05 -7.84
C TRP A 104 -12.03 -7.87 -8.75
N VAL A 105 -11.24 -7.58 -9.79
CA VAL A 105 -11.57 -6.51 -10.75
C VAL A 105 -12.88 -6.81 -11.46
N LYS A 106 -13.10 -8.06 -11.90
CA LYS A 106 -14.35 -8.43 -12.58
C LYS A 106 -15.58 -8.27 -11.68
N LEU A 107 -15.48 -8.68 -10.42
CA LEU A 107 -16.58 -8.58 -9.45
C LEU A 107 -16.96 -7.12 -9.13
N ASN A 108 -15.97 -6.23 -9.04
CA ASN A 108 -16.18 -4.86 -8.57
C ASN A 108 -16.40 -3.84 -9.70
N TYR A 109 -15.92 -4.13 -10.93
CA TYR A 109 -15.86 -3.14 -12.01
C TYR A 109 -16.46 -3.59 -13.34
N LYS A 110 -16.82 -4.86 -13.48
CA LYS A 110 -17.39 -5.39 -14.72
C LYS A 110 -18.86 -5.73 -14.49
N SER A 111 -19.75 -4.85 -14.95
CA SER A 111 -21.20 -5.09 -15.08
C SER A 111 -21.55 -5.44 -16.52
#